data_AF-A0A3C0DUU8-F1
#
_entry.id   AF-A0A3C0DUU8-F1
#
_cell.length_a   1.000
_cell.length_b   1.000
_cell.length_c   1.000
_cell.angle_alpha   90.00
_cell.angle_beta   90.00
_cell.angle_gamma   90.00
#
_symmetry.space_group_name_H-M   'P 1'
#
loop_
_entity.id
_entity.type
_entity.pdbx_description
1 polymer ?
#
loop_
_entity_poly.entity_id
_entity_poly.type
_entity_poly.pdbx_seq_one_letter_code
_entity_poly.pdbx_strand_id
1 'polypeptide(L)'
;MTKKTPFKLTKCLAALTASLLLFNNSLAANSKTENLILITLDGLRHQELFGGLDFEILKATTKDGKPEATKTYKQFWDETPMARREKLMPFFWSEWMRRHGSVAGNPKKSSSVRLANRLLFSYPGYSEILTGQARDDLITSNNKVLNPNPTVLEFLR
;
A
#
# COMPACT_ATOMS: atom_id res chain seq x y z
N MET A 1 -52.43 -2.13 -39.72
CA MET A 1 -52.08 -2.43 -38.31
C MET A 1 -50.96 -1.50 -37.86
N THR A 2 -51.30 -0.31 -37.36
CA THR A 2 -50.34 0.69 -36.86
C THR A 2 -50.16 0.49 -35.35
N LYS A 3 -49.05 -0.14 -34.95
CA LYS A 3 -48.67 -0.33 -33.54
C LYS A 3 -48.35 1.05 -32.94
N LYS A 4 -49.24 1.57 -32.09
CA LYS A 4 -48.95 2.74 -31.24
C LYS A 4 -47.89 2.35 -30.24
N THR A 5 -46.66 2.81 -30.43
CA THR A 5 -45.60 2.69 -29.42
C THR A 5 -46.06 3.46 -28.18
N PRO A 6 -46.13 2.84 -26.99
CA PRO A 6 -46.69 3.51 -25.82
C PRO A 6 -45.78 4.66 -25.39
N PHE A 7 -46.31 5.88 -25.50
CA PHE A 7 -45.67 7.16 -25.16
C PHE A 7 -45.04 7.22 -23.73
N LYS A 8 -45.40 6.28 -22.84
CA LYS A 8 -44.77 6.10 -21.53
C LYS A 8 -43.37 5.48 -21.61
N LEU A 9 -43.14 4.56 -22.54
CA LEU A 9 -41.86 3.83 -22.64
C LEU A 9 -40.74 4.73 -23.16
N THR A 10 -41.04 5.59 -24.14
CA THR A 10 -40.09 6.59 -24.66
C THR A 10 -39.75 7.66 -23.62
N LYS A 11 -40.70 8.06 -22.76
CA LYS A 11 -40.43 8.97 -21.64
C LYS A 11 -39.57 8.34 -20.55
N CYS A 12 -39.83 7.08 -20.18
CA CYS A 12 -38.97 6.35 -19.25
C CYS A 12 -37.55 6.15 -19.78
N LEU A 13 -37.39 5.84 -21.07
CA LEU A 13 -36.08 5.64 -21.69
C LEU A 13 -35.28 6.96 -21.78
N ALA A 14 -35.96 8.08 -22.06
CA ALA A 14 -35.37 9.42 -22.05
C ALA A 14 -34.98 9.87 -20.63
N ALA A 15 -35.78 9.54 -19.62
CA ALA A 15 -35.45 9.82 -18.21
C ALA A 15 -34.26 8.98 -17.72
N LEU A 16 -34.15 7.72 -18.17
CA LEU A 16 -33.03 6.84 -17.82
C LEU A 16 -31.73 7.31 -18.48
N THR A 17 -31.77 7.72 -19.75
CA THR A 17 -30.59 8.29 -20.43
C THR A 17 -30.19 9.66 -19.86
N ALA A 18 -31.14 10.53 -19.51
CA ALA A 18 -30.84 11.78 -18.82
C ALA A 18 -30.22 11.55 -17.43
N SER A 19 -30.72 10.56 -16.67
CA SER A 19 -30.13 10.16 -15.39
C SER A 19 -28.71 9.62 -15.57
N LEU A 20 -28.46 8.79 -16.60
CA LEU A 20 -27.12 8.28 -16.90
C LEU A 20 -26.13 9.39 -17.28
N LEU A 21 -26.59 10.41 -18.03
CA LEU A 21 -25.77 11.56 -18.42
C LEU A 21 -25.44 12.47 -17.24
N LEU A 22 -26.34 12.61 -16.26
CA LEU A 22 -26.09 13.40 -15.05
C LEU A 22 -25.11 12.71 -14.08
N PHE A 23 -25.04 11.37 -14.07
CA PHE A 23 -24.05 10.64 -13.27
C PHE A 23 -22.61 10.76 -13.81
N ASN A 24 -22.42 11.00 -15.11
CA ASN A 24 -21.09 11.08 -15.72
C ASN A 24 -20.33 12.39 -15.40
N ASN A 25 -21.03 13.47 -15.02
CA ASN A 25 -20.39 14.76 -14.74
C ASN A 25 -19.79 14.87 -13.32
N SER A 26 -20.04 13.91 -12.44
CA SER A 26 -19.47 13.90 -11.08
C SER A 26 -18.05 13.35 -11.00
N LEU A 27 -17.48 12.90 -12.13
CA LEU A 27 -16.15 12.28 -12.19
C LEU A 27 -15.02 13.25 -12.55
N ALA A 28 -15.32 14.53 -12.74
CA ALA A 28 -14.28 15.57 -12.76
C ALA A 28 -13.81 15.82 -11.31
N ALA A 29 -13.05 14.87 -10.78
CA ALA A 29 -12.35 15.03 -9.51
C ALA A 29 -11.34 16.17 -9.70
N ASN A 30 -11.68 17.36 -9.20
CA ASN A 30 -10.74 18.47 -9.11
C ASN A 30 -9.66 18.07 -8.11
N SER A 31 -8.55 17.51 -8.59
CA SER A 31 -7.53 16.93 -7.74
C SER A 31 -6.83 18.05 -6.98
N LYS A 32 -7.14 18.19 -5.70
CA LYS A 32 -6.43 19.11 -4.79
C LYS A 32 -4.96 18.71 -4.55
N THR A 33 -4.58 17.50 -4.95
CA THR A 33 -3.22 16.97 -4.75
C THR A 33 -2.30 17.53 -5.83
N GLU A 34 -1.36 18.38 -5.42
CA GLU A 34 -0.39 19.02 -6.32
C GLU A 34 0.94 18.26 -6.39
N ASN A 35 1.28 17.50 -5.34
CA ASN A 35 2.57 16.84 -5.20
C ASN A 35 2.39 15.38 -4.78
N LEU A 36 3.16 14.49 -5.41
CA LEU A 36 3.30 13.09 -5.02
C LEU A 36 4.73 12.81 -4.60
N ILE A 37 4.91 12.28 -3.39
CA ILE A 37 6.21 11.83 -2.89
C ILE A 37 6.12 10.33 -2.62
N LEU A 38 6.87 9.54 -3.37
CA LEU A 38 6.98 8.10 -3.17
C LEU A 38 8.25 7.78 -2.37
N ILE A 39 8.08 7.18 -1.19
CA ILE A 39 9.17 6.73 -0.33
C ILE A 39 9.10 5.21 -0.22
N THR A 40 10.20 4.53 -0.58
CA THR A 40 10.34 3.09 -0.44
C THR A 40 11.42 2.77 0.58
N LEU A 41 11.19 1.75 1.42
CA LEU A 41 12.16 1.24 2.39
C LEU A 41 12.43 -0.22 2.08
N ASP A 42 13.68 -0.55 1.78
CA ASP A 42 14.13 -1.93 1.57
C ASP A 42 14.51 -2.59 2.90
N GLY A 43 14.26 -3.89 3.03
CA GLY A 43 14.59 -4.67 4.21
C GLY A 43 13.72 -4.41 5.45
N LEU A 44 12.69 -3.57 5.37
CA LEU A 44 11.74 -3.38 6.47
C LEU A 44 10.76 -4.55 6.54
N ARG A 45 10.81 -5.27 7.65
CA ARG A 45 9.87 -6.34 7.95
C ARG A 45 8.56 -5.80 8.53
N HIS A 46 7.44 -6.39 8.11
CA HIS A 46 6.11 -5.96 8.57
C HIS A 46 5.86 -6.29 10.05
N GLN A 47 6.51 -7.32 10.59
CA GLN A 47 6.41 -7.71 12.00
C GLN A 47 6.88 -6.57 12.91
N GLU A 48 8.02 -5.97 12.59
CA GLU A 48 8.60 -4.84 13.34
C GLU A 48 7.84 -3.55 13.08
N LEU A 49 7.38 -3.32 11.85
CA LEU A 49 6.50 -2.19 11.54
C LEU A 49 5.27 -2.21 12.45
N PHE A 50 4.55 -3.33 12.55
CA PHE A 50 3.29 -3.40 13.30
C PHE A 50 3.45 -3.75 14.78
N GLY A 51 4.53 -4.43 15.16
CA GLY A 51 4.73 -4.99 16.50
C GLY A 51 5.92 -4.42 17.27
N GLY A 52 6.77 -3.62 16.63
CA GLY A 52 8.02 -3.13 17.21
C GLY A 52 9.07 -4.20 17.37
N LEU A 53 10.02 -4.01 18.29
CA LEU A 53 11.14 -4.93 18.51
C LEU A 53 10.67 -6.38 18.67
N ASP A 54 11.12 -7.27 17.79
CA ASP A 54 10.89 -8.71 17.86
C ASP A 54 11.92 -9.37 18.79
N PHE A 55 11.44 -9.97 19.87
CA PHE A 55 12.30 -10.56 20.90
C PHE A 55 13.07 -11.78 20.40
N GLU A 56 12.45 -12.60 19.54
CA GLU A 56 13.08 -13.83 19.07
C GLU A 56 14.24 -13.52 18.12
N ILE A 57 14.12 -12.48 17.31
CA ILE A 57 15.25 -11.98 16.51
C ILE A 57 16.34 -11.42 17.40
N LEU A 58 15.98 -10.59 18.38
CA LEU A 58 16.98 -10.02 19.28
C LEU A 58 17.75 -11.15 19.99
N LYS A 59 17.05 -12.19 20.45
CA LYS A 59 17.66 -13.37 21.05
C LYS A 59 18.57 -14.10 20.07
N ALA A 60 18.10 -14.36 18.85
CA ALA A 60 18.89 -15.02 17.82
C ALA A 60 20.14 -14.23 17.37
N THR A 61 20.13 -12.91 17.51
CA THR A 61 21.24 -12.01 17.13
C THR A 61 22.16 -11.63 18.29
N THR A 62 21.75 -11.91 19.53
CA THR A 62 22.58 -11.69 20.72
C THR A 62 23.55 -12.85 20.87
N LYS A 63 24.84 -12.60 20.56
CA LYS A 63 25.89 -13.63 20.63
C LYS A 63 26.32 -13.95 22.06
N ASP A 64 26.43 -12.91 22.89
CA ASP A 64 26.93 -13.01 24.26
C ASP A 64 25.97 -12.32 25.25
N GLY A 65 25.76 -12.96 26.38
CA GLY A 65 24.95 -12.42 27.47
C GLY A 65 23.43 -12.53 27.26
N LYS A 66 22.69 -11.86 28.14
CA LYS A 66 21.22 -11.86 28.13
C LYS A 66 20.70 -10.83 27.12
N PRO A 67 19.75 -11.17 26.21
CA PRO A 67 19.13 -10.21 25.29
C PRO A 67 18.61 -8.95 25.99
N GLU A 68 18.09 -9.09 27.20
CA GLU A 68 17.52 -8.02 28.02
C GLU A 68 18.58 -7.02 28.52
N ALA A 69 19.85 -7.43 28.59
CA ALA A 69 20.95 -6.56 28.96
C ALA A 69 21.39 -5.64 27.82
N THR A 70 21.02 -5.96 26.57
CA THR A 70 21.42 -5.21 25.38
C THR A 70 20.82 -3.80 25.38
N LYS A 71 21.53 -2.86 24.73
CA LYS A 71 21.00 -1.50 24.52
C LYS A 71 19.71 -1.51 23.71
N THR A 72 19.62 -2.39 22.71
CA THR A 72 18.45 -2.56 21.84
C THR A 72 17.20 -2.92 22.66
N TYR A 73 17.29 -3.91 23.54
CA TYR A 73 16.17 -4.25 24.42
C TYR A 73 15.76 -3.07 25.29
N LYS A 74 16.73 -2.47 25.99
CA LYS A 74 16.46 -1.36 26.92
C LYS A 74 15.80 -0.17 26.24
N GLN A 75 16.14 0.09 24.98
CA GLN A 75 15.61 1.22 24.23
C GLN A 75 14.25 0.92 23.59
N PHE A 76 14.06 -0.28 23.01
CA PHE A 76 12.94 -0.55 22.12
C PHE A 76 11.94 -1.59 22.65
N TRP A 77 12.24 -2.26 23.75
CA TRP A 77 11.31 -3.20 24.36
C TRP A 77 10.21 -2.51 25.17
N ASP A 78 9.04 -3.15 25.14
CA ASP A 78 7.87 -2.83 25.95
C ASP A 78 6.97 -4.09 25.96
N GLU A 79 6.11 -4.23 26.96
CA GLU A 79 5.24 -5.40 27.09
C GLU A 79 4.23 -5.45 25.94
N THR A 80 3.72 -4.28 25.52
CA THR A 80 2.71 -4.22 24.46
C THR A 80 3.33 -3.98 23.08
N PRO A 81 2.84 -4.64 22.01
CA PRO A 81 3.28 -4.37 20.64
C PRO A 81 3.05 -2.92 20.21
N MET A 82 2.02 -2.27 20.76
CA MET A 82 1.70 -0.87 20.47
C MET A 82 2.75 0.08 21.05
N ALA A 83 3.19 -0.12 22.28
CA ALA A 83 4.26 0.69 22.86
C ALA A 83 5.60 0.39 22.18
N ARG A 84 5.90 -0.89 21.88
CA ARG A 84 7.13 -1.28 21.17
C ARG A 84 7.27 -0.64 19.80
N ARG A 85 6.22 -0.67 18.97
CA ARG A 85 6.29 -0.08 17.62
C ARG A 85 6.44 1.45 17.68
N GLU A 86 5.86 2.10 18.69
CA GLU A 86 6.03 3.53 18.93
C GLU A 86 7.46 3.87 19.38
N LYS A 87 8.09 3.03 20.23
CA LYS A 87 9.52 3.18 20.56
C LYS A 87 10.43 2.97 19.35
N LEU A 88 10.12 1.98 18.51
CA LEU A 88 10.95 1.61 17.35
C LEU A 88 10.84 2.61 16.19
N MET A 89 9.63 3.07 15.89
CA MET A 89 9.34 3.98 14.78
C MET A 89 8.45 5.16 15.26
N PRO A 90 9.00 6.04 16.12
CA PRO A 90 8.22 7.05 16.82
C PRO A 90 7.55 8.02 15.87
N PHE A 91 8.23 8.52 14.85
CA PHE A 91 7.64 9.47 13.91
C PHE A 91 6.49 8.85 13.08
N PHE A 92 6.69 7.63 12.57
CA PHE A 92 5.69 6.93 11.75
C PHE A 92 4.41 6.66 12.56
N TRP A 93 4.54 6.06 13.74
CA TRP A 93 3.37 5.73 14.56
C TRP A 93 2.81 6.91 15.34
N SER A 94 3.64 7.89 15.72
CA SER A 94 3.22 8.97 16.59
C SER A 94 2.71 10.22 15.90
N GLU A 95 3.25 10.53 14.73
CA GLU A 95 2.87 11.73 13.97
C GLU A 95 2.05 11.31 12.74
N TRP A 96 2.64 10.53 11.84
CA TRP A 96 2.00 10.19 10.57
C TRP A 96 0.69 9.41 10.72
N MET A 97 0.74 8.22 11.30
CA MET A 97 -0.45 7.36 11.38
C MET A 97 -1.51 7.88 12.35
N ARG A 98 -1.14 8.77 13.28
CA ARG A 98 -2.10 9.39 14.20
C ARG A 98 -2.85 10.55 13.57
N ARG A 99 -2.22 11.34 12.69
CA ARG A 99 -2.78 12.63 12.24
C ARG A 99 -2.93 12.78 10.73
N HIS A 100 -2.11 12.07 9.95
CA HIS A 100 -1.90 12.38 8.54
C HIS A 100 -2.07 11.17 7.61
N GLY A 101 -2.38 9.97 8.12
CA GLY A 101 -2.32 8.78 7.28
C GLY A 101 -3.10 7.57 7.75
N SER A 102 -3.01 6.55 6.90
CA SER A 102 -3.59 5.24 7.08
C SER A 102 -2.55 4.18 6.69
N VAL A 103 -2.61 3.01 7.32
CA VAL A 103 -1.69 1.90 7.05
C VAL A 103 -2.44 0.61 6.80
N ALA A 104 -2.01 -0.15 5.80
CA ALA A 104 -2.53 -1.45 5.42
C ALA A 104 -1.45 -2.54 5.55
N GLY A 105 -1.88 -3.80 5.59
CA GLY A 105 -0.98 -4.96 5.61
C GLY A 105 -0.68 -5.53 6.99
N ASN A 106 -1.49 -5.21 8.01
CA ASN A 106 -1.39 -5.82 9.34
C ASN A 106 -2.24 -7.11 9.43
N PRO A 107 -1.62 -8.32 9.44
CA PRO A 107 -2.37 -9.57 9.47
C PRO A 107 -3.15 -9.76 10.78
N LYS A 108 -2.68 -9.18 11.90
CA LYS A 108 -3.40 -9.24 13.20
C LYS A 108 -4.72 -8.48 13.20
N LYS A 109 -4.93 -7.62 12.20
CA LYS A 109 -6.19 -6.89 11.96
C LYS A 109 -6.92 -7.37 10.70
N SER A 110 -6.59 -8.56 10.20
CA SER A 110 -7.13 -9.09 8.95
C SER A 110 -6.92 -8.18 7.73
N SER A 111 -5.87 -7.35 7.76
CA SER A 111 -5.48 -6.49 6.63
C SER A 111 -4.31 -7.16 5.90
N SER A 112 -4.51 -7.50 4.62
CA SER A 112 -3.52 -8.20 3.81
C SER A 112 -3.03 -7.31 2.68
N VAL A 113 -1.70 -7.22 2.55
CA VAL A 113 -1.00 -6.69 1.38
C VAL A 113 0.00 -7.77 0.98
N ARG A 114 -0.08 -8.22 -0.27
CA ARG A 114 0.75 -9.32 -0.78
C ARG A 114 1.31 -8.91 -2.13
N LEU A 115 2.56 -9.31 -2.36
CA LEU A 115 3.17 -9.21 -3.67
C LEU A 115 2.54 -10.24 -4.60
N ALA A 116 2.24 -9.81 -5.82
CA ALA A 116 1.85 -10.69 -6.92
C ALA A 116 3.08 -11.29 -7.60
N ASN A 117 4.24 -10.60 -7.58
CA ASN A 117 5.48 -11.13 -8.15
C ASN A 117 5.96 -12.34 -7.33
N ARG A 118 6.40 -13.38 -8.03
CA ARG A 118 6.86 -14.64 -7.39
C ARG A 118 8.37 -14.70 -7.22
N LEU A 119 9.07 -13.70 -7.73
CA LEU A 119 10.52 -13.64 -7.75
C LEU A 119 11.09 -13.16 -6.41
N LEU A 120 10.36 -12.30 -5.68
CA LEU A 120 10.64 -11.93 -4.30
C LEU A 120 12.04 -11.31 -4.07
N PHE A 121 12.53 -10.56 -5.05
CA PHE A 121 13.73 -9.73 -4.93
C PHE A 121 13.50 -8.31 -5.50
N SER A 122 14.49 -7.45 -5.33
CA SER A 122 14.37 -5.99 -5.49
C SER A 122 13.70 -5.51 -6.78
N TYR A 123 14.25 -5.79 -7.97
CA TYR A 123 13.73 -5.17 -9.20
C TYR A 123 12.26 -5.56 -9.53
N PRO A 124 11.84 -6.84 -9.50
CA PRO A 124 10.44 -7.22 -9.64
C PRO A 124 9.53 -6.51 -8.63
N GLY A 125 9.97 -6.38 -7.38
CA GLY A 125 9.21 -5.68 -6.32
C GLY A 125 9.02 -4.19 -6.61
N TYR A 126 10.07 -3.47 -6.98
CA TYR A 126 9.97 -2.05 -7.34
C TYR A 126 9.13 -1.83 -8.60
N SER A 127 9.23 -2.73 -9.59
CA SER A 127 8.36 -2.69 -10.75
C SER A 127 6.90 -2.82 -10.34
N GLU A 128 6.55 -3.85 -9.56
CA GLU A 128 5.17 -4.08 -9.14
C GLU A 128 4.60 -2.88 -8.37
N ILE A 129 5.39 -2.23 -7.50
CA ILE A 129 4.97 -1.01 -6.80
C ILE A 129 4.58 0.10 -7.78
N LEU A 130 5.33 0.26 -8.88
CA LEU A 130 5.15 1.37 -9.82
C LEU A 130 4.14 1.07 -10.94
N THR A 131 3.95 -0.19 -11.30
CA THR A 131 3.07 -0.62 -12.40
C THR A 131 1.75 -1.20 -11.90
N GLY A 132 1.66 -1.55 -10.62
CA GLY A 132 0.53 -2.25 -10.02
C GLY A 132 0.38 -3.71 -10.49
N GLN A 133 1.36 -4.26 -11.21
CA GLN A 133 1.29 -5.59 -11.81
C GLN A 133 2.64 -6.30 -11.78
N ALA A 134 2.62 -7.59 -11.43
CA ALA A 134 3.79 -8.45 -11.54
C ALA A 134 4.10 -8.75 -13.01
N ARG A 135 5.38 -8.61 -13.38
CA ARG A 135 5.90 -8.88 -14.72
C ARG A 135 7.06 -9.88 -14.66
N ASP A 136 6.81 -11.00 -13.99
CA ASP A 136 7.77 -12.12 -13.84
C ASP A 136 8.25 -12.67 -15.19
N ASP A 137 7.52 -12.40 -16.28
CA ASP A 137 7.86 -12.76 -17.66
C ASP A 137 8.94 -11.86 -18.27
N LEU A 138 9.00 -10.59 -17.88
CA LEU A 138 9.91 -9.59 -18.44
C LEU A 138 11.03 -9.18 -17.49
N ILE A 139 10.76 -9.18 -16.19
CA ILE A 139 11.66 -8.66 -15.15
C ILE A 139 12.10 -9.84 -14.30
N THR A 140 13.17 -10.51 -14.73
CA THR A 140 13.64 -11.78 -14.15
C THR A 140 14.98 -11.68 -13.44
N SER A 141 15.56 -10.48 -13.32
CA SER A 141 16.85 -10.24 -12.66
C SER A 141 16.95 -8.83 -12.10
N ASN A 142 18.02 -8.53 -11.34
CA ASN A 142 18.37 -7.18 -10.89
C ASN A 142 19.28 -6.43 -11.88
N ASN A 143 19.41 -6.93 -13.11
CA ASN A 143 20.22 -6.26 -14.12
C ASN A 143 19.65 -4.86 -14.40
N LYS A 144 20.53 -3.93 -14.75
CA LYS A 144 20.18 -2.54 -15.06
C LYS A 144 19.51 -2.41 -16.43
N VAL A 145 18.33 -3.00 -16.56
CA VAL A 145 17.47 -2.95 -17.75
C VAL A 145 16.31 -2.03 -17.44
N LEU A 146 15.97 -1.14 -18.36
CA LEU A 146 14.84 -0.24 -18.18
C LEU A 146 13.53 -1.02 -18.06
N ASN A 147 12.62 -0.59 -17.19
CA ASN A 147 11.31 -1.22 -17.07
C ASN A 147 10.50 -0.93 -18.35
N PRO A 148 10.07 -1.95 -19.11
CA PRO A 148 9.34 -1.73 -20.35
C PRO A 148 7.88 -1.30 -20.12
N ASN A 149 7.40 -1.29 -18.87
CA ASN A 149 6.01 -0.99 -18.53
C ASN A 149 5.85 0.47 -18.11
N PRO A 150 4.78 1.14 -18.55
CA PRO A 150 4.46 2.47 -18.05
C PRO A 150 4.13 2.41 -16.56
N THR A 151 4.62 3.40 -15.82
CA THR A 151 4.46 3.52 -14.37
C THR A 151 3.38 4.52 -14.00
N VAL A 152 2.82 4.39 -12.80
CA VAL A 152 1.88 5.37 -12.22
C VAL A 152 2.45 6.79 -12.24
N LEU A 153 3.77 6.94 -12.10
CA LEU A 153 4.42 8.26 -12.12
C LEU A 153 4.41 8.87 -13.52
N GLU A 154 4.46 8.07 -14.58
CA GLU A 154 4.34 8.56 -15.96
C GLU A 154 2.89 8.89 -16.31
N PHE A 155 1.91 8.17 -15.76
CA PHE A 155 0.48 8.47 -15.94
C PHE A 155 0.06 9.76 -15.23
N LEU A 156 0.72 10.13 -14.13
CA LEU A 156 0.41 11.31 -13.32
C LEU A 156 1.16 12.58 -13.77
N ARG A 157 1.95 12.51 -14.84
CA ARG A 157 2.63 13.67 -15.43
C ARG A 157 1.68 14.66 -16.06
#